data_AF-A0A1F3SJG9-F1
#
_entry.id   AF-A0A1F3SJG9-F1
#
_cell.length_a   1.000
_cell.length_b   1.000
_cell.length_c   1.000
_cell.angle_alpha   90.00
_cell.angle_beta   90.00
_cell.angle_gamma   90.00
#
_symmetry.space_group_name_H-M   'P 1'
#
loop_
_entity.id
_entity.type
_entity.pdbx_description
1 polymer ?
#
loop_
_entity_poly.entity_id
_entity_poly.type
_entity_poly.pdbx_seq_one_letter_code
_entity_poly.pdbx_strand_id
1 'polypeptide(L)'
;MKHHTEGQALFEFLIFTPLFLGLIALMISISGSINGGINQQKAVRGYFYNILKGNSYVESSFDLKLLQNSIKTIGFFALGYQEKSMGVVPYAPCYRLHMFGQKDGEGCDTPQTGDGKTEFIRVMNMYGVCGATLSRVGGGGDYINAFENSPCAVAD
;
A
#
# COMPACT_ATOMS: atom_id res chain seq x y z
N MET A 1 -17.15 -44.21 36.95
CA MET A 1 -16.84 -42.76 36.83
C MET A 1 -17.97 -42.11 36.05
N LYS A 2 -18.86 -41.40 36.75
CA LYS A 2 -20.00 -40.69 36.14
C LYS A 2 -19.50 -39.32 35.70
N HIS A 3 -19.35 -39.08 34.40
CA HIS A 3 -19.01 -37.77 33.86
C HIS A 3 -20.25 -36.87 33.96
N HIS A 4 -20.18 -35.81 34.79
CA HIS A 4 -21.18 -34.74 34.83
C HIS A 4 -20.96 -33.82 33.62
N THR A 5 -21.57 -34.14 32.49
CA THR A 5 -21.48 -33.39 31.23
C THR A 5 -22.33 -32.12 31.18
N GLU A 6 -23.22 -31.90 32.16
CA GLU A 6 -24.19 -30.80 32.14
C GLU A 6 -23.61 -29.41 32.45
N GLY A 7 -22.38 -29.31 32.97
CA GLY A 7 -21.70 -28.03 33.26
C GLY A 7 -20.56 -27.68 32.30
N GLN A 8 -20.09 -28.65 31.51
CA GLN A 8 -18.91 -28.47 30.65
C GLN A 8 -19.19 -27.49 29.51
N ALA A 9 -20.36 -27.60 28.87
CA ALA A 9 -20.75 -26.71 27.78
C ALA A 9 -20.88 -25.25 28.21
N LEU A 10 -21.32 -25.00 29.46
CA LEU A 10 -21.50 -23.64 29.99
C LEU A 10 -20.17 -22.98 30.34
N PHE A 11 -19.22 -23.76 30.87
CA PHE A 11 -17.84 -23.32 31.10
C PHE A 11 -17.10 -23.06 29.78
N GLU A 12 -17.25 -23.95 28.82
CA GLU A 12 -16.65 -23.84 27.48
C GLU A 12 -17.17 -22.60 26.74
N PHE A 13 -18.47 -22.32 26.83
CA PHE A 13 -19.08 -21.10 26.28
C PHE A 13 -18.51 -19.82 26.92
N LEU A 14 -18.34 -19.80 28.25
CA LEU A 14 -17.84 -18.64 28.99
C LEU A 14 -16.38 -18.30 28.61
N ILE A 15 -15.58 -19.31 28.28
CA ILE A 15 -14.19 -19.12 27.84
C ILE A 15 -14.10 -18.75 26.35
N PHE A 16 -14.91 -19.37 25.49
CA PHE A 16 -14.82 -19.09 24.06
C PHE A 16 -15.48 -17.79 23.63
N THR A 17 -16.51 -17.33 24.33
CA THR A 17 -17.19 -16.05 24.01
C THR A 17 -16.22 -14.85 23.92
N PRO A 18 -15.37 -14.57 24.93
CA PRO A 18 -14.43 -13.45 24.83
C PRO A 18 -13.40 -13.65 23.72
N LEU A 19 -12.98 -14.89 23.44
CA LEU A 19 -12.10 -15.20 22.31
C LEU A 19 -12.77 -14.83 20.97
N PHE A 20 -14.03 -15.23 20.77
CA PHE A 20 -14.80 -14.92 19.57
C PHE A 20 -15.03 -13.41 19.40
N LEU A 21 -15.36 -12.70 20.47
CA LEU A 21 -15.54 -11.24 20.44
C LEU A 21 -14.25 -10.52 20.01
N GLY A 22 -13.09 -11.00 20.47
CA GLY A 22 -11.80 -10.48 20.04
C GLY A 22 -11.51 -10.71 18.58
N LEU A 23 -11.78 -11.92 18.09
CA LEU A 23 -11.62 -12.25 16.67
C LEU A 23 -12.53 -11.39 15.79
N ILE A 24 -13.77 -11.13 16.21
CA ILE A 24 -14.69 -10.25 15.50
C ILE A 24 -14.16 -8.80 15.48
N ALA A 25 -13.70 -8.27 16.61
CA ALA A 25 -13.14 -6.92 16.69
C ALA A 25 -11.90 -6.75 15.78
N LEU A 26 -11.04 -7.77 15.75
CA LEU A 26 -9.88 -7.82 14.86
C LEU A 26 -10.31 -7.89 13.39
N MET A 27 -11.30 -8.72 13.05
CA MET A 27 -11.85 -8.81 11.69
C MET A 27 -12.46 -7.49 11.21
N ILE A 28 -13.17 -6.75 12.07
CA ILE A 28 -13.72 -5.44 11.74
C ILE A 28 -12.58 -4.46 11.43
N SER A 29 -11.54 -4.43 12.27
CA SER A 29 -10.39 -3.54 12.09
C SER A 29 -9.65 -3.82 10.78
N ILE A 30 -9.43 -5.09 10.45
CA ILE A 30 -8.79 -5.52 9.19
C ILE A 30 -9.71 -5.22 7.99
N SER A 31 -11.02 -5.40 8.13
CA SER A 31 -11.97 -5.08 7.05
C SER A 31 -11.94 -3.59 6.70
N GLY A 32 -11.78 -2.72 7.70
CA GLY A 32 -11.56 -1.29 7.50
C GLY A 32 -10.29 -0.98 6.70
N SER A 33 -9.17 -1.64 7.02
CA SER A 33 -7.90 -1.43 6.31
C SER A 33 -7.94 -1.93 4.86
N ILE A 34 -8.60 -3.07 4.61
CA ILE A 34 -8.79 -3.62 3.27
C ILE A 34 -9.67 -2.69 2.42
N ASN A 35 -10.80 -2.23 2.96
CA ASN A 35 -11.70 -1.34 2.24
C ASN A 35 -11.01 -0.01 1.89
N GLY A 36 -10.28 0.56 2.85
CA GLY A 36 -9.45 1.73 2.61
C GLY A 36 -8.42 1.47 1.51
N GLY A 37 -7.74 0.31 1.53
CA GLY A 37 -6.77 -0.05 0.50
C GLY A 37 -7.36 -0.18 -0.91
N ILE A 38 -8.56 -0.76 -1.05
CA ILE A 38 -9.26 -0.85 -2.34
C ILE A 38 -9.56 0.55 -2.91
N ASN A 39 -10.02 1.46 -2.06
CA ASN A 39 -10.33 2.82 -2.50
C ASN A 39 -9.06 3.59 -2.90
N GLN A 40 -7.96 3.40 -2.18
CA GLN A 40 -6.66 3.95 -2.57
C GLN A 40 -6.25 3.43 -3.95
N GLN A 41 -6.34 2.12 -4.20
CA GLN A 41 -5.96 1.54 -5.50
C GLN A 41 -6.82 2.09 -6.65
N LYS A 42 -8.13 2.29 -6.44
CA LYS A 42 -9.03 2.94 -7.41
C LYS A 42 -8.61 4.39 -7.69
N ALA A 43 -8.30 5.15 -6.64
CA ALA A 43 -7.89 6.55 -6.77
C ALA A 43 -6.57 6.68 -7.55
N VAL A 44 -5.54 5.92 -7.15
CA VAL A 44 -4.24 5.97 -7.81
C VAL A 44 -4.34 5.49 -9.27
N ARG A 45 -5.11 4.44 -9.53
CA ARG A 45 -5.37 3.97 -10.91
C ARG A 45 -6.07 5.02 -11.76
N GLY A 46 -7.12 5.66 -11.23
CA GLY A 46 -7.84 6.72 -11.94
C GLY A 46 -6.93 7.90 -12.25
N TYR A 47 -6.12 8.32 -11.28
CA TYR A 47 -5.17 9.41 -11.44
C TYR A 47 -4.07 9.07 -12.45
N PHE A 48 -3.53 7.84 -12.41
CA PHE A 48 -2.56 7.33 -13.37
C PHE A 48 -3.05 7.45 -14.81
N TYR A 49 -4.25 6.95 -15.10
CA TYR A 49 -4.79 7.04 -16.46
C TYR A 49 -5.19 8.46 -16.86
N ASN A 50 -5.53 9.32 -15.91
CA ASN A 50 -5.79 10.73 -16.21
C ASN A 50 -4.51 11.45 -16.68
N ILE A 51 -3.38 11.22 -16.01
CA ILE A 51 -2.09 11.76 -16.45
C ILE A 51 -1.72 11.20 -17.82
N LEU A 52 -1.92 9.90 -18.05
CA LEU A 52 -1.61 9.27 -19.35
C LEU A 52 -2.46 9.81 -20.51
N LYS A 53 -3.75 10.08 -20.29
CA LYS A 53 -4.72 10.42 -21.36
C LYS A 53 -4.36 11.70 -22.12
N GLY A 54 -3.61 12.62 -21.50
CA GLY A 54 -3.18 13.89 -22.10
C GLY A 54 -1.71 13.94 -22.50
N ASN A 55 -0.97 12.83 -22.37
CA ASN A 55 0.47 12.84 -22.47
C ASN A 55 0.97 12.20 -23.77
N SER A 56 1.43 13.05 -24.69
CA SER A 56 1.97 12.63 -25.99
C SER A 56 3.38 12.02 -25.92
N TYR A 57 4.04 12.08 -24.76
CA TYR A 57 5.34 11.44 -24.52
C TYR A 57 5.21 9.98 -24.08
N VAL A 58 3.98 9.48 -23.90
CA VAL A 58 3.72 8.06 -23.65
C VAL A 58 3.92 7.32 -24.95
N GLU A 59 5.00 6.53 -25.01
CA GLU A 59 5.39 5.83 -26.21
C GLU A 59 4.29 4.90 -26.72
N SER A 60 3.98 5.02 -28.00
CA SER A 60 3.07 4.12 -28.67
C SER A 60 3.78 2.82 -29.03
N SER A 61 3.03 1.76 -29.30
CA SER A 61 3.59 0.48 -29.78
C SER A 61 4.35 0.62 -31.11
N PHE A 62 4.19 1.73 -31.84
CA PHE A 62 4.97 2.09 -33.02
C PHE A 62 6.36 2.61 -32.65
N ASP A 63 6.47 3.47 -31.62
CA ASP A 63 7.73 4.04 -31.14
C ASP A 63 8.65 2.96 -30.56
N LEU A 64 8.09 2.00 -29.81
CA LEU A 64 8.84 0.85 -29.29
C LEU A 64 9.45 -0.02 -30.40
N LYS A 65 8.77 -0.16 -31.55
CA LYS A 65 9.31 -0.91 -32.70
C LYS A 65 10.44 -0.15 -33.39
N LEU A 66 10.36 1.19 -33.43
CA LEU A 66 11.41 2.04 -33.98
C LEU A 66 12.68 2.01 -33.10
N LEU A 67 12.50 1.90 -31.79
CA LEU A 67 13.56 1.96 -30.78
C LEU A 67 14.19 0.60 -30.46
N GLN A 68 13.68 -0.50 -31.02
CA GLN A 68 14.05 -1.89 -30.69
C GLN A 68 15.57 -2.18 -30.68
N ASN A 69 16.38 -1.46 -31.47
CA ASN A 69 17.84 -1.64 -31.55
C ASN A 69 18.66 -0.55 -30.80
N SER A 70 18.01 0.41 -30.15
CA SER A 70 18.67 1.55 -29.47
C SER A 70 18.33 1.69 -27.98
N ILE A 71 17.58 0.72 -27.43
CA ILE A 71 17.17 0.69 -26.01
C ILE A 71 18.21 -0.05 -25.18
N LYS A 72 18.71 0.59 -24.13
CA LYS A 72 19.60 -0.03 -23.13
C LYS A 72 18.88 -0.45 -21.85
N THR A 73 17.83 0.27 -21.49
CA THR A 73 17.14 0.11 -20.19
C THR A 73 15.66 0.39 -20.35
N ILE A 74 14.85 -0.42 -19.68
CA ILE A 74 13.40 -0.29 -19.57
C ILE A 74 13.11 -0.04 -18.08
N GLY A 75 12.60 1.15 -17.76
CA GLY A 75 12.16 1.49 -16.40
C GLY A 75 10.70 1.12 -16.13
N PHE A 76 10.28 1.26 -14.88
CA PHE A 76 8.90 1.10 -14.42
C PHE A 76 8.43 2.42 -13.82
N PHE A 77 7.20 2.83 -14.13
CA PHE A 77 6.58 4.03 -13.56
C PHE A 77 5.35 3.64 -12.75
N ALA A 78 5.32 4.06 -11.48
CA ALA A 78 4.19 3.91 -10.59
C ALA A 78 3.88 5.19 -9.82
N LEU A 79 2.61 5.32 -9.46
CA LEU A 79 2.11 6.32 -8.54
C LEU A 79 1.77 5.64 -7.22
N GLY A 80 2.10 6.29 -6.11
CA GLY A 80 1.76 5.83 -4.76
C GLY A 80 0.61 6.65 -4.17
N TYR A 81 -0.14 6.06 -3.24
CA TYR A 81 -1.08 6.78 -2.38
C TYR A 81 -0.38 7.26 -1.10
N GLN A 82 -0.61 8.51 -0.71
CA GLN A 82 -0.21 9.05 0.59
C GLN A 82 -1.38 9.77 1.24
N GLU A 83 -1.53 9.64 2.56
CA GLU A 83 -2.51 10.41 3.33
C GLU A 83 -1.97 11.80 3.67
N LYS A 84 -0.70 11.83 4.07
CA LYS A 84 0.00 13.06 4.44
C LYS A 84 1.46 12.98 4.06
N SER A 85 2.09 14.13 4.00
CA SER A 85 3.52 14.28 3.77
C SER A 85 4.11 15.12 4.89
N MET A 86 5.22 14.66 5.48
CA MET A 86 6.01 15.45 6.42
C MET A 86 7.36 15.75 5.77
N GLY A 87 7.47 16.92 5.14
CA GLY A 87 8.61 17.27 4.32
C GLY A 87 8.64 16.46 3.03
N VAL A 88 9.67 15.63 2.86
CA VAL A 88 9.84 14.76 1.67
C VAL A 88 9.31 13.35 1.91
N VAL A 89 8.99 12.99 3.16
CA VAL A 89 8.62 11.61 3.51
C VAL A 89 7.10 11.41 3.38
N PRO A 90 6.64 10.51 2.50
CA PRO A 90 5.22 10.18 2.37
C PRO A 90 4.77 9.24 3.51
N TYR A 91 3.60 9.50 4.09
CA TYR A 91 2.99 8.64 5.11
C TYR A 91 1.76 7.93 4.56
N ALA A 92 1.75 6.60 4.73
CA ALA A 92 0.61 5.78 4.38
C ALA A 92 -0.53 5.92 5.40
N PRO A 93 -1.78 5.68 4.97
CA PRO A 93 -2.92 5.57 5.86
C PRO A 93 -2.71 4.54 6.96
N CYS A 94 -3.18 4.89 8.15
CA CYS A 94 -2.94 4.10 9.34
C CYS A 94 -4.23 3.53 9.93
N TYR A 95 -4.23 2.23 10.21
CA TYR A 95 -5.38 1.52 10.76
C TYR A 95 -4.99 0.89 12.09
N ARG A 96 -5.69 1.27 13.17
CA ARG A 96 -5.51 0.68 14.49
C ARG A 96 -6.19 -0.68 14.56
N LEU A 97 -5.44 -1.72 14.86
CA LEU A 97 -5.98 -3.00 15.27
C LEU A 97 -6.42 -2.88 16.72
N HIS A 98 -7.63 -3.28 17.05
CA HIS A 98 -8.05 -3.38 18.46
C HIS A 98 -7.75 -4.80 18.94
N MET A 99 -6.63 -4.97 19.64
CA MET A 99 -6.27 -6.24 20.30
C MET A 99 -6.52 -6.16 21.81
N PHE A 100 -6.66 -7.31 22.47
CA PHE A 100 -6.80 -7.34 23.93
C PHE A 100 -5.46 -6.99 24.60
N GLY A 101 -5.49 -6.08 25.59
CA GLY A 101 -4.31 -5.70 26.38
C GLY A 101 -3.51 -4.51 25.83
N GLN A 102 -4.13 -3.64 25.05
CA GLN A 102 -3.49 -2.47 24.45
C GLN A 102 -3.17 -1.37 25.46
N LYS A 103 -2.07 -0.65 25.20
CA LYS A 103 -1.65 0.49 26.01
C LYS A 103 -2.13 1.76 25.33
N ASP A 104 -2.96 2.53 26.03
CA ASP A 104 -3.35 3.86 25.58
C ASP A 104 -2.13 4.79 25.58
N GLY A 105 -1.66 5.14 24.38
CA GLY A 105 -0.51 6.04 24.19
C GLY A 105 0.28 5.84 22.90
N GLU A 106 0.09 4.73 22.17
CA GLU A 106 0.74 4.55 20.87
C GLU A 106 0.09 5.43 19.80
N GLY A 107 0.86 6.39 19.27
CA GLY A 107 0.49 7.15 18.08
C GLY A 107 1.06 6.49 16.82
N CYS A 108 0.28 6.48 15.74
CA CYS A 108 0.77 5.91 14.48
C CYS A 108 1.99 6.67 13.93
N ASP A 109 2.10 7.97 14.22
CA ASP A 109 3.08 8.86 13.61
C ASP A 109 4.44 8.87 14.29
N THR A 110 4.47 8.42 15.55
CA THR A 110 5.67 8.40 16.37
C THR A 110 6.41 7.07 16.15
N PRO A 111 7.70 7.09 15.78
CA PRO A 111 8.47 5.87 15.67
C PRO A 111 8.50 5.16 17.03
N GLN A 112 8.09 3.89 17.03
CA GLN A 112 8.13 3.01 18.19
C GLN A 112 9.58 2.88 18.68
N THR A 113 9.87 3.38 19.88
CA THR A 113 11.13 3.16 20.60
C THR A 113 10.89 2.04 21.61
N GLY A 114 11.02 0.79 21.18
CA GLY A 114 10.72 -0.40 22.00
C GLY A 114 10.63 -1.68 21.17
N ASP A 115 10.11 -2.77 21.78
CA ASP A 115 10.09 -4.18 21.32
C ASP A 115 9.40 -4.48 19.96
N GLY A 116 9.25 -3.51 19.06
CA GLY A 116 8.81 -3.73 17.67
C GLY A 116 7.36 -4.21 17.51
N LYS A 117 6.57 -4.16 18.59
CA LYS A 117 5.14 -4.50 18.56
C LYS A 117 4.34 -3.21 18.40
N THR A 118 3.69 -3.07 17.25
CA THR A 118 2.79 -1.94 16.95
C THR A 118 1.35 -2.43 16.87
N GLU A 119 0.43 -1.61 17.35
CA GLU A 119 -1.00 -1.82 17.24
C GLU A 119 -1.57 -1.40 15.88
N PHE A 120 -0.71 -0.94 14.96
CA PHE A 120 -1.13 -0.32 13.72
C PHE A 120 -0.71 -1.09 12.48
N ILE A 121 -1.60 -1.14 11.49
CA ILE A 121 -1.28 -1.55 10.13
C ILE A 121 -1.22 -0.32 9.25
N ARG A 122 -0.14 -0.19 8.49
CA ARG A 122 -0.02 0.81 7.41
C ARG A 122 -0.19 0.11 6.08
N VAL A 123 -1.17 0.56 5.30
CA VAL A 123 -1.42 0.02 3.96
C VAL A 123 -0.90 1.02 2.94
N MET A 124 0.19 0.66 2.27
CA MET A 124 0.72 1.42 1.13
C MET A 124 0.26 0.78 -0.17
N ASN A 125 -0.52 1.52 -0.96
CA ASN A 125 -0.90 1.11 -2.30
C ASN A 125 -0.16 1.94 -3.34
N MET A 126 0.34 1.23 -4.34
CA MET A 126 0.92 1.82 -5.54
C MET A 126 0.23 1.23 -6.77
N TYR A 127 0.11 2.02 -7.81
CA TYR A 127 -0.35 1.58 -9.11
C TYR A 127 0.58 2.11 -10.19
N GLY A 128 1.11 1.18 -10.97
CA GLY A 128 1.92 1.46 -12.14
C GLY A 128 1.64 0.43 -13.20
N VAL A 129 1.81 0.85 -14.45
CA VAL A 129 1.91 -0.09 -15.56
C VAL A 129 3.40 -0.26 -15.81
N CYS A 130 3.85 -1.48 -16.14
CA CYS A 130 5.14 -1.67 -16.78
C CYS A 130 5.11 -0.95 -18.15
N GLY A 131 5.31 0.37 -18.11
CA GLY A 131 5.53 1.23 -19.26
C GLY A 131 7.02 1.48 -19.37
N ALA A 132 7.54 1.45 -20.58
CA ALA A 132 8.97 1.53 -20.80
C ALA A 132 9.45 2.98 -20.59
N THR A 133 10.17 3.24 -19.49
CA THR A 133 11.07 4.40 -19.47
C THR A 133 12.29 4.02 -20.28
N LEU A 134 12.46 4.60 -21.46
CA LEU A 134 13.55 4.25 -22.38
C LEU A 134 14.75 5.18 -22.21
N SER A 135 15.94 4.57 -22.15
CA SER A 135 17.23 5.26 -22.25
C SER A 135 17.94 4.82 -23.53
N ARG A 136 18.42 5.81 -24.29
CA ARG A 136 19.16 5.60 -25.54
C ARG A 136 20.61 5.20 -25.28
N VAL A 137 21.14 4.29 -26.11
CA VAL A 137 22.57 3.91 -26.09
C VAL A 137 23.45 5.06 -26.62
N GLY A 138 24.39 5.54 -25.81
CA GLY A 138 25.53 6.35 -26.26
C GLY A 138 25.38 7.88 -26.27
N GLY A 139 24.26 8.43 -25.78
CA GLY A 139 24.06 9.89 -25.64
C GLY A 139 23.75 10.27 -24.20
N GLY A 140 24.61 11.07 -23.58
CA GLY A 140 24.51 11.46 -22.17
C GLY A 140 23.48 12.57 -21.88
N GLY A 141 22.22 12.42 -22.29
CA GLY A 141 21.23 13.47 -21.98
C GLY A 141 19.75 13.19 -22.23
N ASP A 142 19.38 12.35 -23.20
CA ASP A 142 17.97 12.25 -23.59
C ASP A 142 17.28 11.04 -22.93
N TYR A 143 16.65 11.29 -21.78
CA TYR A 143 15.65 10.39 -21.21
C TYR A 143 14.31 10.74 -21.86
N ILE A 144 13.67 9.79 -22.54
CA ILE A 144 12.25 9.95 -22.90
C ILE A 144 11.45 9.60 -21.64
N ASN A 145 11.50 10.51 -20.67
CA ASN A 145 10.66 10.40 -19.49
C ASN A 145 9.27 10.88 -19.89
N ALA A 146 8.32 9.96 -20.05
CA ALA A 146 6.92 10.36 -20.13
C ALA A 146 6.47 11.17 -18.88
N PHE A 147 7.25 11.18 -17.79
CA PHE A 147 6.86 11.75 -16.51
C PHE A 147 7.95 12.61 -15.83
N GLU A 148 8.70 13.39 -16.60
CA GLU A 148 9.80 14.26 -16.11
C GLU A 148 9.37 15.23 -14.97
N ASN A 149 8.07 15.48 -14.81
CA ASN A 149 7.51 16.34 -13.75
C ASN A 149 6.57 15.61 -12.76
N SER A 150 6.64 14.27 -12.65
CA SER A 150 5.84 13.56 -11.64
C SER A 150 6.54 13.59 -10.27
N PRO A 151 5.82 13.90 -9.17
CA PRO A 151 6.40 13.99 -7.82
C PRO A 151 6.92 12.66 -7.25
N CYS A 152 6.99 11.59 -8.06
CA CYS A 152 7.48 10.27 -7.68
C CYS A 152 8.91 10.01 -8.17
N ALA A 153 9.55 10.96 -8.88
CA ALA A 153 10.96 10.86 -9.28
C ALA A 153 11.97 11.07 -8.12
N VAL A 154 11.48 11.27 -6.90
CA VAL A 154 12.31 11.41 -5.69
C VAL A 154 11.93 10.29 -4.72
N ALA A 155 12.38 9.09 -5.04
CA ALA A 155 12.46 7.97 -4.10
C ALA A 155 13.85 7.36 -4.25
N ASP A 156 14.85 8.08 -3.76
CA ASP A 156 16.13 7.50 -3.33
C ASP A 156 15.93 6.81 -1.97
#